data_AF-A0A6H9HCB1-F1
#
_entry.id   AF-A0A6H9HCB1-F1
#
_cell.length_a   1.000
_cell.length_b   1.000
_cell.length_c   1.000
_cell.angle_alpha   90.00
_cell.angle_beta   90.00
_cell.angle_gamma   90.00
#
_symmetry.space_group_name_H-M   'P 1'
#
loop_
_entity.id
_entity.type
_entity.pdbx_description
1 polymer ?
#
loop_
_entity_poly.entity_id
_entity_poly.type
_entity_poly.pdbx_seq_one_letter_code
_entity_poly.pdbx_strand_id
1 'polypeptide(L)'
;MRQLWELPGGGGRAQVTAGAELRWENYNAWKAPYAGLNPVGSGADFPYLRENDNDFIAMSPNADINASQAVQSAHAEIGLPLVTEANSFPLFHRLELGAAIRHERFSIHGQSTTPKFSVLWAPTSWLRLRGSYNESFRAPNLAQTNTNPLLRVNYTADPYREDMTNSAADSSGPRRTYRQGNDRLNPERAKSWNFGVVVDVPGLARPVLHGRVLEDAPARRHHHLR
;
A
#
# COMPACT_ATOMS: atom_id res chain seq x y z
N MET A 1 -40.79 -17.89 5.38
CA MET A 1 -39.38 -17.56 5.09
C MET A 1 -39.31 -16.99 3.67
N ARG A 2 -38.89 -15.73 3.49
CA ARG A 2 -38.95 -15.04 2.19
C ARG A 2 -37.76 -15.46 1.30
N GLN A 3 -38.05 -15.93 0.09
CA GLN A 3 -37.07 -16.28 -0.95
C GLN A 3 -36.33 -15.01 -1.40
N LEU A 4 -35.05 -14.87 -1.06
CA LEU A 4 -34.18 -13.82 -1.60
C LEU A 4 -33.32 -14.43 -2.72
N TRP A 5 -33.88 -14.41 -3.94
CA TRP A 5 -33.21 -14.41 -5.24
C TRP A 5 -32.63 -15.74 -5.75
N GLU A 6 -33.49 -16.56 -6.37
CA GLU A 6 -33.09 -17.58 -7.36
C GLU A 6 -32.82 -16.90 -8.71
N LEU A 7 -31.73 -17.25 -9.36
CA LEU A 7 -31.37 -16.68 -10.66
C LEU A 7 -32.22 -17.30 -11.77
N PRO A 8 -32.62 -16.53 -12.80
CA PRO A 8 -33.40 -17.04 -13.92
C PRO A 8 -32.74 -18.27 -14.56
N GLY A 9 -33.54 -19.29 -14.92
CA GLY A 9 -33.04 -20.49 -15.58
C GLY A 9 -32.47 -21.57 -14.66
N GLY A 10 -32.83 -21.58 -13.37
CA GLY A 10 -32.42 -22.62 -12.40
C GLY A 10 -31.03 -22.43 -11.82
N GLY A 11 -30.49 -21.21 -11.88
CA GLY A 11 -29.22 -20.86 -11.26
C GLY A 11 -29.28 -20.93 -9.74
N GLY A 12 -28.11 -20.93 -9.11
CA GLY A 12 -28.00 -20.97 -7.66
C GLY A 12 -28.47 -19.67 -7.00
N ARG A 13 -28.34 -19.61 -5.67
CA ARG A 13 -28.70 -18.41 -4.90
C ARG A 13 -27.62 -17.35 -5.01
N ALA A 14 -28.03 -16.14 -5.39
CA ALA A 14 -27.14 -14.98 -5.34
C ALA A 14 -26.73 -14.70 -3.88
N GLN A 15 -25.47 -14.33 -3.69
CA GLN A 15 -24.93 -13.95 -2.39
C GLN A 15 -24.49 -12.50 -2.45
N VAL A 16 -24.84 -11.71 -1.43
CA VAL A 16 -24.45 -10.31 -1.33
C VAL A 16 -23.96 -10.05 0.09
N THR A 17 -22.90 -9.27 0.22
CA THR A 17 -22.40 -8.77 1.51
C THR A 17 -21.98 -7.33 1.34
N ALA A 18 -22.24 -6.50 2.35
CA ALA A 18 -21.76 -5.13 2.39
C ALA A 18 -21.47 -4.72 3.82
N GLY A 19 -20.55 -3.77 4.00
CA GLY A 19 -20.21 -3.26 5.31
C GLY A 19 -19.43 -1.95 5.24
N ALA A 20 -19.33 -1.28 6.38
CA ALA A 20 -18.57 -0.06 6.55
C ALA A 20 -17.76 -0.11 7.85
N GLU A 21 -16.63 0.59 7.86
CA GLU A 21 -15.70 0.66 8.97
C GLU A 21 -15.22 2.10 9.16
N LEU A 22 -15.09 2.52 10.41
CA LEU A 22 -14.44 3.76 10.81
C LEU A 22 -13.24 3.39 11.68
N ARG A 23 -12.06 3.85 11.31
CA ARG A 23 -10.80 3.55 12.00
C ARG A 23 -10.08 4.84 12.34
N TRP A 24 -9.51 4.89 13.54
CA TRP A 24 -8.63 5.96 13.98
C TRP A 24 -7.21 5.41 14.16
N GLU A 25 -6.23 6.08 13.57
CA GLU A 25 -4.83 5.70 13.61
C GLU A 25 -4.01 6.82 14.24
N ASN A 26 -3.09 6.46 15.14
CA ASN A 26 -2.14 7.38 15.75
C ASN A 26 -0.73 6.82 15.62
N TYR A 27 0.22 7.70 15.35
CA TYR A 27 1.64 7.42 15.31
C TYR A 27 2.38 8.48 16.13
N ASN A 28 2.92 8.05 17.27
CA ASN A 28 3.72 8.88 18.15
C ASN A 28 5.10 8.25 18.30
N ALA A 29 6.14 9.02 17.96
CA ALA A 29 7.52 8.64 18.16
C ALA A 29 8.20 9.70 19.03
N TRP A 30 8.29 9.42 20.32
CA TRP A 30 8.92 10.29 21.30
C TRP A 30 10.43 10.09 21.33
N LYS A 31 11.16 11.18 21.51
CA LYS A 31 12.60 11.24 21.75
C LYS A 31 12.84 11.85 23.13
N ALA A 32 13.95 11.47 23.76
CA ALA A 32 14.34 12.14 24.99
C ALA A 32 14.59 13.64 24.71
N PRO A 33 14.25 14.56 25.63
CA PRO A 33 14.38 16.01 25.41
C PRO A 33 15.77 16.49 24.94
N TYR A 34 16.81 15.72 25.25
CA TYR A 34 18.21 16.00 24.91
C TYR A 34 18.82 14.93 24.00
N ALA A 35 18.00 14.21 23.23
CA ALA A 35 18.46 13.19 22.28
C ALA A 35 19.19 13.84 21.09
N GLY A 36 20.50 14.06 21.24
CA GLY A 36 21.33 14.78 20.28
C GLY A 36 21.31 16.30 20.44
N LEU A 37 20.97 16.80 21.64
CA LEU A 37 21.05 18.20 22.04
C LEU A 37 21.74 18.30 23.40
N ASN A 38 22.51 19.36 23.61
CA ASN A 38 23.08 19.65 24.91
C ASN A 38 22.00 20.12 25.91
N PRO A 39 21.95 19.57 27.13
CA PRO A 39 21.06 20.04 28.19
C PRO A 39 21.24 21.52 28.54
N VAL A 40 20.19 22.13 29.08
CA VAL A 40 20.24 23.49 29.66
C VAL A 40 21.35 23.56 30.70
N GLY A 41 22.20 24.60 30.62
CA GLY A 41 23.31 24.79 31.56
C GLY A 41 24.60 24.03 31.22
N SER A 42 24.67 23.26 30.13
CA SER A 42 25.90 22.54 29.73
C SER A 42 27.12 23.45 29.55
N GLY A 43 26.89 24.72 29.19
CA GLY A 43 27.92 25.73 29.02
C GLY A 43 28.58 26.20 30.33
N ALA A 44 27.96 25.93 31.49
CA ALA A 44 28.50 26.33 32.79
C ALA A 44 29.68 25.45 33.22
N ASP A 45 29.55 24.13 33.02
CA ASP A 45 30.60 23.16 33.33
C ASP A 45 31.58 22.98 32.16
N PHE A 46 31.12 23.20 30.93
CA PHE A 46 31.91 23.05 29.71
C PHE A 46 31.70 24.25 28.79
N PRO A 47 32.61 25.24 28.78
CA PRO A 47 32.42 26.52 28.07
C PRO A 47 32.28 26.40 26.54
N TYR A 48 32.59 25.23 25.96
CA TYR A 48 32.42 24.93 24.55
C TYR A 48 31.09 24.25 24.22
N LEU A 49 30.35 23.74 25.21
CA LEU A 49 29.02 23.15 25.00
C LEU A 49 27.97 24.26 24.98
N ARG A 50 27.53 24.61 23.77
CA ARG A 50 26.46 25.59 23.60
C ARG A 50 25.12 24.97 23.97
N GLU A 51 24.34 25.70 24.74
CA GLU A 51 23.01 25.25 25.16
C GLU A 51 22.05 25.13 23.96
N ASN A 52 21.26 24.05 23.92
CA ASN A 52 20.37 23.71 22.78
C ASN A 52 21.08 23.53 21.43
N ASP A 53 22.41 23.44 21.42
CA ASP A 53 23.20 23.07 20.24
C ASP A 53 23.46 21.56 20.23
N ASN A 54 24.00 21.06 19.13
CA ASN A 54 24.39 19.66 18.97
C ASN A 54 25.89 19.53 18.68
N ASP A 55 26.64 19.04 19.68
CA ASP A 55 28.09 18.87 19.57
C ASP A 55 28.51 17.44 19.17
N PHE A 56 27.55 16.53 18.91
CA PHE A 56 27.86 15.22 18.34
C PHE A 56 28.09 15.35 16.83
N ILE A 57 29.37 15.32 16.44
CA ILE A 57 29.80 15.35 15.04
C ILE A 57 29.06 14.24 14.26
N ALA A 58 28.37 14.62 13.18
CA ALA A 58 27.60 13.77 12.27
C ALA A 58 26.30 13.13 12.82
N MET A 59 25.81 13.50 14.00
CA MET A 59 24.56 12.94 14.55
C MET A 59 23.53 14.03 14.87
N SER A 60 22.76 14.46 13.87
CA SER A 60 21.74 15.50 14.06
C SER A 60 20.55 15.06 14.93
N PRO A 61 19.97 15.96 15.76
CA PRO A 61 18.86 15.60 16.62
C PRO A 61 17.64 15.21 15.79
N ASN A 62 16.79 14.38 16.39
CA ASN A 62 15.50 14.00 15.84
C ASN A 62 14.41 14.66 16.65
N ALA A 63 13.52 15.38 15.97
CA ALA A 63 12.29 15.84 16.58
C ALA A 63 11.31 14.67 16.77
N ASP A 64 10.39 14.84 17.71
CA ASP A 64 9.24 13.96 17.85
C ASP A 64 8.40 13.94 16.57
N ILE A 65 7.80 12.79 16.29
CA ILE A 65 6.81 12.64 15.22
C ILE A 65 5.48 12.33 15.89
N ASN A 66 4.49 13.21 15.70
CA ASN A 66 3.13 13.00 16.13
C ASN A 66 2.21 13.13 14.92
N ALA A 67 1.46 12.09 14.63
CA ALA A 67 0.58 12.03 13.47
C ALA A 67 -0.68 11.23 13.80
N SER A 68 -1.83 11.73 13.34
CA SER A 68 -3.11 11.07 13.54
C SER A 68 -3.95 11.13 12.28
N GLN A 69 -4.78 10.11 12.08
CA GLN A 69 -5.64 10.01 10.92
C GLN A 69 -6.94 9.28 11.24
N ALA A 70 -8.02 9.73 10.60
CA ALA A 70 -9.26 8.97 10.49
C ALA A 70 -9.34 8.31 9.11
N VAL A 71 -9.77 7.05 9.09
CA VAL A 71 -10.00 6.25 7.89
C VAL A 71 -11.46 5.80 7.89
N GLN A 72 -12.15 6.04 6.78
CA GLN A 72 -13.51 5.57 6.55
C GLN A 72 -13.47 4.56 5.42
N SER A 73 -14.05 3.39 5.60
CA SER A 73 -14.05 2.32 4.60
C SER A 73 -15.46 1.81 4.37
N ALA A 74 -15.79 1.52 3.12
CA ALA A 74 -17.02 0.86 2.72
C ALA A 74 -16.68 -0.24 1.72
N HIS A 75 -17.36 -1.38 1.83
CA HIS A 75 -17.17 -2.50 0.92
C HIS A 75 -18.50 -3.15 0.57
N ALA A 76 -18.55 -3.73 -0.64
CA ALA A 76 -19.63 -4.56 -1.09
C ALA A 76 -19.08 -5.69 -1.96
N GLU A 77 -19.69 -6.87 -1.86
CA GLU A 77 -19.37 -8.06 -2.65
C GLU A 77 -20.66 -8.75 -3.07
N ILE A 78 -20.65 -9.29 -4.28
CA ILE A 78 -21.71 -10.10 -4.86
C ILE A 78 -21.13 -11.34 -5.54
N GLY A 79 -21.78 -12.48 -5.29
CA GLY A 79 -21.52 -13.75 -5.94
C GLY A 79 -22.78 -14.24 -6.68
N LEU A 80 -22.61 -14.59 -7.95
CA LEU A 80 -23.68 -15.00 -8.86
C LEU A 80 -23.37 -16.39 -9.43
N PRO A 81 -23.93 -17.46 -8.84
CA PRO A 81 -23.84 -18.81 -9.40
C PRO A 81 -24.86 -18.98 -10.54
N LEU A 82 -24.49 -18.53 -11.75
CA LEU A 82 -25.36 -18.54 -12.92
C LEU A 82 -25.72 -19.96 -13.38
N VAL A 83 -24.73 -20.85 -13.40
CA VAL A 83 -24.91 -22.26 -13.75
C VAL A 83 -24.43 -23.14 -12.61
N THR A 84 -25.30 -24.04 -12.22
CA THR A 84 -25.13 -25.07 -11.19
C THR A 84 -25.37 -26.43 -11.81
N GLU A 85 -25.12 -27.49 -11.05
CA GLU A 85 -25.37 -28.86 -11.52
C GLU A 85 -26.82 -29.07 -11.96
N ALA A 86 -27.78 -28.41 -11.28
CA ALA A 86 -29.21 -28.54 -11.53
C ALA A 86 -29.69 -27.93 -12.87
N ASN A 87 -28.96 -26.95 -13.42
CA ASN A 87 -29.27 -26.29 -14.69
C ASN A 87 -28.11 -26.34 -15.68
N SER A 88 -27.25 -27.35 -15.56
CA SER A 88 -26.09 -27.52 -16.42
C SER A 88 -26.49 -27.89 -17.85
N PHE A 89 -25.67 -27.45 -18.80
CA PHE A 89 -25.80 -27.76 -20.23
C PHE A 89 -24.42 -27.99 -20.84
N PRO A 90 -24.29 -28.51 -22.08
CA PRO A 90 -23.00 -28.86 -22.65
C PRO A 90 -21.97 -27.71 -22.55
N LEU A 91 -20.77 -28.02 -22.06
CA LEU A 91 -19.67 -27.07 -21.79
C LEU A 91 -19.94 -26.05 -20.67
N PHE A 92 -21.03 -26.16 -19.93
CA PHE A 92 -21.37 -25.32 -18.80
C PHE A 92 -21.93 -26.18 -17.67
N HIS A 93 -21.03 -26.89 -17.00
CA HIS A 93 -21.37 -27.65 -15.80
C HIS A 93 -21.50 -26.74 -14.57
N ARG A 94 -20.66 -25.70 -14.48
CA ARG A 94 -20.76 -24.65 -13.46
C ARG A 94 -20.22 -23.32 -13.99
N LEU A 95 -20.90 -22.23 -13.65
CA LEU A 95 -20.45 -20.88 -13.96
C LEU A 95 -20.79 -19.96 -12.79
N GLU A 96 -19.76 -19.40 -12.18
CA GLU A 96 -19.89 -18.44 -11.08
C GLU A 96 -19.15 -17.16 -11.40
N LEU A 97 -19.84 -16.04 -11.20
CA LEU A 97 -19.27 -14.71 -11.29
C LEU A 97 -19.20 -14.11 -9.90
N GLY A 98 -18.13 -13.39 -9.63
CA GLY A 98 -17.95 -12.63 -8.40
C GLY A 98 -17.49 -11.21 -8.73
N ALA A 99 -18.03 -10.25 -8.00
CA ALA A 99 -17.59 -8.86 -8.07
C ALA A 99 -17.54 -8.29 -6.65
N ALA A 100 -16.48 -7.55 -6.34
CA ALA A 100 -16.34 -6.84 -5.08
C ALA A 100 -15.75 -5.45 -5.32
N ILE A 101 -16.09 -4.53 -4.46
CA ILE A 101 -15.54 -3.17 -4.46
C ILE A 101 -15.32 -2.72 -3.03
N ARG A 102 -14.16 -2.11 -2.77
CA ARG A 102 -13.85 -1.46 -1.50
C ARG A 102 -13.43 -0.02 -1.78
N HIS A 103 -13.99 0.91 -1.03
CA HIS A 103 -13.68 2.32 -1.08
C HIS A 103 -13.18 2.78 0.28
N GLU A 104 -12.03 3.43 0.33
CA GLU A 104 -11.41 3.95 1.54
C GLU A 104 -11.11 5.43 1.40
N ARG A 105 -11.45 6.21 2.42
CA ARG A 105 -11.16 7.64 2.52
C ARG A 105 -10.30 7.91 3.74
N PHE A 106 -9.15 8.51 3.48
CA PHE A 106 -8.08 8.83 4.40
C PHE A 106 -8.12 10.34 4.68
N SER A 107 -8.11 10.75 5.95
CA SER A 107 -8.17 12.19 6.28
C SER A 107 -6.95 13.00 5.81
N ILE A 108 -5.82 12.35 5.52
CA ILE A 108 -4.55 13.00 5.13
C ILE A 108 -4.00 12.62 3.74
N HIS A 109 -4.34 11.45 3.17
CA HIS A 109 -3.79 10.99 1.86
C HIS A 109 -4.85 10.73 0.77
N GLY A 110 -6.05 11.28 0.94
CA GLY A 110 -7.10 11.23 -0.08
C GLY A 110 -7.96 9.97 -0.04
N GLN A 111 -8.27 9.38 -1.20
CA GLN A 111 -9.20 8.24 -1.29
C GLN A 111 -8.70 7.16 -2.24
N SER A 112 -9.14 5.92 -2.00
CA SER A 112 -8.78 4.77 -2.79
C SER A 112 -9.97 3.85 -3.02
N THR A 113 -10.18 3.45 -4.28
CA THR A 113 -11.17 2.43 -4.65
C THR A 113 -10.46 1.25 -5.26
N THR A 114 -10.81 0.04 -4.82
CA THR A 114 -10.24 -1.22 -5.32
C THR A 114 -11.34 -2.17 -5.75
N PRO A 115 -11.57 -2.33 -7.07
CA PRO A 115 -12.46 -3.35 -7.59
C PRO A 115 -11.78 -4.72 -7.65
N LYS A 116 -12.60 -5.76 -7.60
CA LYS A 116 -12.22 -7.17 -7.83
C LYS A 116 -13.31 -7.86 -8.63
N PHE A 117 -12.90 -8.63 -9.62
CA PHE A 117 -13.76 -9.49 -10.42
C PHE A 117 -13.20 -10.90 -10.45
N SER A 118 -14.07 -11.90 -10.41
CA SER A 118 -13.68 -13.30 -10.52
C SER A 118 -14.68 -14.08 -11.36
N VAL A 119 -14.17 -15.04 -12.11
CA VAL A 119 -14.96 -16.01 -12.85
C VAL A 119 -14.46 -17.41 -12.52
N LEU A 120 -15.39 -18.32 -12.26
CA LEU A 120 -15.16 -19.75 -12.23
C LEU A 120 -16.02 -20.36 -13.32
N TRP A 121 -15.38 -21.05 -14.26
CA TRP A 121 -16.05 -21.78 -15.33
C TRP A 121 -15.61 -23.24 -15.29
N ALA A 122 -16.57 -24.13 -15.08
CA ALA A 122 -16.39 -25.57 -15.17
C ALA A 122 -17.10 -26.07 -16.43
N PRO A 123 -16.37 -26.36 -17.53
CA PRO A 123 -16.99 -26.93 -18.71
C PRO A 123 -17.45 -28.37 -18.51
N THR A 124 -16.80 -29.11 -17.62
CA THR A 124 -17.13 -30.50 -17.27
C THR A 124 -17.05 -30.68 -15.74
N SER A 125 -17.45 -31.85 -15.24
CA SER A 125 -17.31 -32.20 -13.82
C SER A 125 -15.87 -32.37 -13.35
N TRP A 126 -14.93 -32.61 -14.26
CA TRP A 126 -13.53 -32.89 -13.95
C TRP A 126 -12.58 -31.72 -14.27
N LEU A 127 -13.04 -30.69 -14.99
CA LEU A 127 -12.22 -29.53 -15.37
C LEU A 127 -12.84 -28.24 -14.84
N ARG A 128 -12.04 -27.45 -14.13
CA ARG A 128 -12.43 -26.11 -13.64
C ARG A 128 -11.37 -25.08 -14.00
N LEU A 129 -11.82 -23.99 -14.60
CA LEU A 129 -11.02 -22.82 -14.95
C LEU A 129 -11.41 -21.67 -14.03
N ARG A 130 -10.41 -20.97 -13.51
CA ARG A 130 -10.60 -19.77 -12.70
C ARG A 130 -9.83 -18.60 -13.29
N GLY A 131 -10.48 -17.45 -13.30
CA GLY A 131 -9.89 -16.17 -13.66
C GLY A 131 -10.22 -15.14 -12.59
N SER A 132 -9.29 -14.27 -12.24
CA SER A 132 -9.59 -13.09 -11.43
C SER A 132 -8.76 -11.89 -11.82
N TYR A 133 -9.37 -10.72 -11.64
CA TYR A 133 -8.75 -9.41 -11.72
C TYR A 133 -8.99 -8.70 -10.41
N ASN A 134 -7.97 -8.09 -9.83
CA ASN A 134 -8.14 -7.25 -8.66
C ASN A 134 -7.15 -6.09 -8.66
N GLU A 135 -7.58 -4.95 -8.15
CA GLU A 135 -6.69 -3.86 -7.79
C GLU A 135 -6.42 -3.89 -6.28
N SER A 136 -5.21 -3.50 -5.89
CA SER A 136 -4.81 -3.32 -4.51
C SER A 136 -4.06 -1.99 -4.37
N PHE A 137 -3.90 -1.53 -3.13
CA PHE A 137 -3.12 -0.34 -2.86
C PHE A 137 -2.42 -0.42 -1.51
N ARG A 138 -1.42 0.45 -1.34
CA ARG A 138 -0.72 0.71 -0.08
C ARG A 138 -0.80 2.20 0.23
N ALA A 139 -1.44 2.54 1.34
CA ALA A 139 -1.49 3.91 1.83
C ALA A 139 -0.08 4.37 2.27
N PRO A 140 0.28 5.65 2.09
CA PRO A 140 1.51 6.22 2.65
C PRO A 140 1.52 6.08 4.17
N ASN A 141 2.70 5.81 4.75
CA ASN A 141 2.83 5.71 6.20
C ASN A 141 2.73 7.11 6.84
N LEU A 142 2.04 7.22 7.98
CA LEU A 142 1.97 8.45 8.81
C LEU A 142 3.35 9.06 9.09
N ALA A 143 4.36 8.24 9.34
CA ALA A 143 5.73 8.72 9.54
C ALA A 143 6.31 9.35 8.26
N GLN A 144 5.97 8.85 7.07
CA GLN A 144 6.50 9.36 5.81
C GLN A 144 5.89 10.70 5.40
N THR A 145 4.70 11.04 5.91
CA THR A 145 4.03 12.29 5.56
C THR A 145 4.15 13.37 6.62
N ASN A 146 4.28 12.98 7.89
CA ASN A 146 4.26 13.91 9.02
C ASN A 146 5.62 14.03 9.74
N THR A 147 6.71 13.53 9.15
CA THR A 147 8.05 13.77 9.70
C THR A 147 8.38 15.26 9.66
N ASN A 148 8.64 15.85 10.81
CA ASN A 148 9.14 17.23 10.91
C ASN A 148 10.47 17.39 10.16
N PRO A 149 10.80 18.58 9.62
CA PRO A 149 12.06 18.80 8.92
C PRO A 149 13.28 18.43 9.78
N LEU A 150 14.02 17.42 9.35
CA LEU A 150 15.24 16.92 9.95
C LEU A 150 16.44 17.47 9.20
N LEU A 151 17.26 18.27 9.87
CA LEU A 151 18.56 18.66 9.36
C LEU A 151 19.52 17.46 9.45
N ARG A 152 20.33 17.24 8.41
CA ARG A 152 21.45 16.30 8.39
C ARG A 152 22.65 16.96 7.75
N VAL A 153 23.84 16.61 8.20
CA VAL A 153 25.09 16.95 7.51
C VAL A 153 25.60 15.68 6.85
N ASN A 154 25.64 15.67 5.53
CA ASN A 154 26.18 14.56 4.74
C ASN A 154 27.38 15.05 3.94
N TYR A 155 28.35 14.17 3.69
CA TYR A 155 29.42 14.43 2.76
C TYR A 155 28.97 14.02 1.36
N THR A 156 28.94 14.98 0.44
CA THR A 156 28.52 14.77 -0.95
C THR A 156 29.46 15.50 -1.89
N ALA A 157 29.88 14.81 -2.95
CA ALA A 157 30.59 15.42 -4.07
C ALA A 157 29.59 16.15 -4.99
N ASP A 158 29.99 17.32 -5.50
CA ASP A 158 29.29 18.03 -6.58
C ASP A 158 30.26 18.17 -7.77
N PRO A 159 30.33 17.15 -8.64
CA PRO A 159 31.31 17.12 -9.73
C PRO A 159 31.17 18.31 -10.69
N TYR A 160 29.95 18.83 -10.86
CA TYR A 160 29.68 19.93 -11.76
C TYR A 160 30.21 21.27 -11.21
N ARG A 161 30.14 21.49 -9.89
CA ARG A 161 30.80 22.64 -9.26
C ARG A 161 32.30 22.47 -9.17
N GLU A 162 32.78 21.26 -8.87
CA GLU A 162 34.21 20.97 -8.73
C GLU A 162 34.99 21.36 -9.99
N ASP A 163 34.48 21.00 -11.18
CA ASP A 163 35.07 21.37 -12.48
C ASP A 163 35.17 22.89 -12.70
N MET A 164 34.28 23.67 -12.08
CA MET A 164 34.20 25.12 -12.23
C MET A 164 34.99 25.90 -11.17
N THR A 165 35.05 25.38 -9.94
CA THR A 165 35.62 26.08 -8.79
C THR A 165 36.99 25.56 -8.39
N ASN A 166 37.36 24.35 -8.82
CA ASN A 166 38.55 23.62 -8.39
C ASN A 166 38.74 23.60 -6.86
N SER A 167 37.62 23.58 -6.12
CA SER A 167 37.60 23.67 -4.66
C SER A 167 37.51 22.30 -4.02
N ALA A 168 38.38 22.00 -3.06
CA ALA A 168 38.32 20.78 -2.25
C ALA A 168 37.00 20.65 -1.45
N ALA A 169 36.27 21.74 -1.24
CA ALA A 169 34.94 21.71 -0.60
C ALA A 169 33.82 21.23 -1.54
N ASP A 170 34.08 21.18 -2.85
CA ASP A 170 33.14 20.69 -3.88
C ASP A 170 33.41 19.19 -4.22
N SER A 171 34.59 18.64 -3.90
CA SER A 171 34.94 17.22 -4.11
C SER A 171 34.40 16.27 -3.03
N SER A 172 34.38 16.69 -1.76
CA SER A 172 33.73 15.98 -0.65
C SER A 172 33.55 16.90 0.56
N GLY A 173 32.59 17.83 0.46
CA GLY A 173 32.30 18.81 1.51
C GLY A 173 31.10 18.43 2.38
N PRO A 174 31.04 18.88 3.65
CA PRO A 174 29.85 18.73 4.47
C PRO A 174 28.72 19.64 3.94
N ARG A 175 27.57 19.04 3.59
CA ARG A 175 26.38 19.75 3.12
C ARG A 175 25.22 19.52 4.07
N ARG A 176 24.51 20.60 4.38
CA ARG A 176 23.26 20.57 5.13
C ARG A 176 22.14 20.11 4.20
N THR A 177 21.51 18.99 4.52
CA THR A 177 20.35 18.45 3.81
C THR A 177 19.17 18.40 4.76
N TYR A 178 17.99 18.79 4.30
CA TYR A 178 16.75 18.68 5.05
C TYR A 178 15.97 17.46 4.55
N ARG A 179 15.53 16.61 5.48
CA ARG A 179 14.61 15.50 5.20
C ARG A 179 13.30 15.76 5.93
N GLN A 180 12.19 15.76 5.22
CA GLN A 180 10.88 16.03 5.80
C GLN A 180 9.84 15.06 5.25
N GLY A 181 8.72 14.96 5.95
CA GLY A 181 7.54 14.28 5.46
C GLY A 181 6.99 14.96 4.21
N ASN A 182 6.36 14.18 3.34
CA ASN A 182 5.69 14.67 2.15
C ASN A 182 4.20 14.36 2.23
N ASP A 183 3.39 15.37 2.51
CA ASP A 183 1.93 15.27 2.59
C ASP A 183 1.25 15.10 1.22
N ARG A 184 2.00 15.27 0.12
CA ARG A 184 1.52 15.08 -1.26
C ARG A 184 1.75 13.67 -1.79
N LEU A 185 2.09 12.71 -0.92
CA LEU A 185 2.25 11.31 -1.34
C LEU A 185 0.90 10.69 -1.70
N ASN A 186 0.83 10.12 -2.89
CA ASN A 186 -0.32 9.35 -3.33
C ASN A 186 -0.19 7.88 -2.89
N PRO A 187 -1.32 7.18 -2.69
CA PRO A 187 -1.30 5.74 -2.49
C PRO A 187 -0.66 5.01 -3.67
N GLU A 188 0.19 4.02 -3.37
CA GLU A 188 0.78 3.13 -4.35
C GLU A 188 -0.26 2.08 -4.76
N ARG A 189 -0.46 1.84 -6.06
CA ARG A 189 -1.49 0.93 -6.59
C ARG A 189 -0.87 -0.21 -7.37
N ALA A 190 -1.43 -1.41 -7.22
CA ALA A 190 -1.07 -2.58 -8.00
C ALA A 190 -2.31 -3.21 -8.64
N LYS A 191 -2.12 -3.84 -9.79
CA LYS A 191 -3.15 -4.59 -10.51
C LYS A 191 -2.68 -6.03 -10.61
N SER A 192 -3.57 -6.99 -10.36
CA SER A 192 -3.22 -8.41 -10.42
C SER A 192 -4.22 -9.17 -11.27
N TRP A 193 -3.68 -10.04 -12.11
CA TRP A 193 -4.44 -10.98 -12.93
C TRP A 193 -4.05 -12.39 -12.50
N ASN A 194 -5.03 -13.25 -12.21
CA ASN A 194 -4.76 -14.64 -11.87
C ASN A 194 -5.55 -15.56 -12.78
N PHE A 195 -4.91 -16.62 -13.22
CA PHE A 195 -5.51 -17.69 -14.01
C PHE A 195 -5.17 -19.02 -13.36
N GLY A 196 -6.09 -19.97 -13.38
CA GLY A 196 -5.82 -21.30 -12.86
C GLY A 196 -6.70 -22.37 -13.47
N VAL A 197 -6.18 -23.58 -13.45
CA VAL A 197 -6.83 -24.78 -13.97
C VAL A 197 -6.80 -25.81 -12.85
N VAL A 198 -7.94 -26.43 -12.58
CA VAL A 198 -8.08 -27.54 -11.63
C VAL A 198 -8.63 -28.72 -12.41
N VAL A 199 -7.96 -29.86 -12.28
CA VAL A 199 -8.33 -31.12 -12.92
C VAL A 199 -8.59 -32.15 -11.82
N ASP A 200 -9.82 -32.64 -11.74
CA ASP A 200 -10.22 -33.71 -10.82
C ASP A 200 -10.17 -35.06 -11.57
N VAL A 201 -9.17 -35.89 -11.26
CA VAL A 201 -9.01 -37.24 -11.86
C VAL A 201 -9.68 -38.28 -10.95
N PRO A 202 -10.71 -39.00 -11.41
CA PRO A 202 -11.34 -40.05 -10.62
C PRO A 202 -10.31 -41.13 -10.23
N GLY A 203 -10.12 -41.37 -8.93
CA GLY A 203 -9.23 -42.42 -8.40
C GLY A 203 -7.83 -41.98 -7.97
N LEU A 204 -7.44 -40.71 -8.17
CA LEU A 204 -6.17 -40.16 -7.67
C LEU A 204 -6.45 -38.98 -6.72
N ALA A 205 -5.85 -38.97 -5.53
CA ALA A 205 -5.99 -37.85 -4.59
C ALA A 205 -5.28 -36.58 -5.14
N ARG A 206 -6.04 -35.73 -5.85
CA ARG A 206 -5.85 -34.29 -6.13
C ARG A 206 -4.41 -33.76 -6.36
N PRO A 207 -3.93 -33.65 -7.62
CA PRO A 207 -2.86 -32.71 -7.96
C PRO A 207 -3.46 -31.32 -8.25
N VAL A 208 -3.10 -30.30 -7.45
CA VAL A 208 -3.48 -28.90 -7.68
C VAL A 208 -2.28 -28.14 -8.23
N LEU A 209 -2.35 -27.66 -9.47
CA LEU A 209 -1.33 -26.75 -10.06
C LEU A 209 -1.79 -25.29 -9.95
N HIS A 210 -0.93 -24.40 -9.44
CA HIS A 210 -1.16 -22.95 -9.40
C HIS A 210 -0.15 -22.24 -10.30
N GLY A 211 -0.62 -21.42 -11.24
CA GLY A 211 0.17 -20.38 -11.90
C GLY A 211 -0.24 -19.00 -11.36
N ARG A 212 0.74 -18.14 -11.05
CA ARG A 212 0.53 -16.74 -10.68
C ARG A 212 1.41 -15.89 -11.59
N VAL A 213 0.83 -14.91 -12.28
CA VAL A 213 1.57 -13.90 -13.04
C VAL A 213 1.35 -12.57 -12.32
N LEU A 214 2.43 -12.00 -11.77
CA LEU A 214 2.44 -10.66 -11.20
C LEU A 214 2.93 -9.72 -12.29
N GLU A 215 2.11 -8.77 -12.71
CA GLU A 215 2.55 -7.71 -13.62
C GLU A 215 2.50 -6.38 -12.86
N ASP A 216 3.66 -5.91 -12.43
CA ASP A 216 3.83 -4.56 -11.88
C ASP A 216 3.73 -3.57 -13.03
N ALA A 217 2.59 -2.87 -13.15
CA ALA A 217 2.50 -1.73 -14.04
C ALA A 217 3.41 -0.60 -13.52
N PRO A 218 4.29 -0.01 -14.35
CA PRO A 218 5.21 1.03 -13.90
C PRO A 218 4.42 2.26 -13.43
N ALA A 219 4.79 2.76 -12.25
CA ALA A 219 4.32 4.04 -11.74
C ALA A 219 4.53 5.14 -12.81
N ARG A 220 3.43 5.67 -13.37
CA ARG A 220 3.50 6.86 -14.24
C ARG A 220 4.01 8.02 -13.40
N ARG A 221 5.32 8.29 -13.48
CA ARG A 221 5.92 9.55 -13.03
C ARG A 221 5.39 10.67 -13.91
N HIS A 222 4.36 11.36 -13.45
CA HIS A 222 4.07 12.70 -13.98
C HIS A 222 5.12 13.66 -13.41
N HIS A 223 6.21 13.84 -14.16
CA HIS A 223 7.08 15.00 -13.98
C HIS A 223 6.31 16.24 -14.44
N HIS A 224 5.66 16.94 -13.51
CA HIS A 224 5.36 18.35 -13.71
C HIS A 224 6.51 19.17 -13.15
N LEU A 225 7.42 19.55 -14.05
CA LEU A 225 8.29 20.71 -13.88
C LEU A 225 7.43 21.96 -14.09
N ARG A 226 7.24 22.74 -13.04
CA ARG A 226 7.17 24.20 -13.08
C ARG A 226 7.73 24.75 -11.77
#